data_AF-A0A3M3B3L3-F1
#
_entry.id   AF-A0A3M3B3L3-F1
#
_cell.length_a   1.000
_cell.length_b   1.000
_cell.length_c   1.000
_cell.angle_alpha   90.00
_cell.angle_beta   90.00
_cell.angle_gamma   90.00
#
_symmetry.space_group_name_H-M   'P 1'
#
loop_
_entity.id
_entity.type
_entity.pdbx_description
1 polymer ?
#
loop_
_entity_poly.entity_id
_entity_poly.type
_entity_poly.pdbx_seq_one_letter_code
_entity_poly.pdbx_strand_id
1 'polypeptide(L)'
;MPLRCVQQHPGRCRRGLATVSQCGSQAGGERMNPFTYSKPTDVSAAVNLSGPATRFIAGGTNLLDLMKENVATPEHLIDITGLPLRDVSETASGGLMIGALVSNADLAYHPLIEARYPLLSKAVLAGASPQLRNMASTGGNLLQRTRCYYFYDTGVPCNKREPGSGCPAREGLNRIHAILGASDDCVATHPSDMCVALAALEAVVHVEGRAGRRTIEFADFHRLPGDAPQRDNQLADDELIIAVELPAQGFVSHNAYLKIRDRASYAFALVSVAAAIELDGEVIRDVRLALGGVA
;
A
#
# COMPACT_ATOMS: atom_id res chain seq x y z
N MET A 1 52.07 14.58 15.03
CA MET A 1 52.09 13.22 14.44
C MET A 1 51.22 13.19 13.20
N PRO A 2 51.78 13.30 11.99
CA PRO A 2 51.04 13.12 10.75
C PRO A 2 51.15 11.66 10.28
N LEU A 3 50.00 11.03 10.03
CA LEU A 3 49.92 9.64 9.56
C LEU A 3 50.36 9.55 8.09
N ARG A 4 51.35 8.69 7.87
CA ARG A 4 51.95 8.37 6.57
C ARG A 4 50.97 7.59 5.70
N CYS A 5 50.93 7.99 4.44
CA CYS A 5 50.44 7.21 3.31
C CYS A 5 51.24 5.90 3.19
N VAL A 6 50.57 4.74 3.24
CA VAL A 6 51.19 3.44 2.98
C VAL A 6 50.89 3.06 1.54
N GLN A 7 51.93 3.12 0.72
CA GLN A 7 51.95 2.61 -0.63
C GLN A 7 52.66 1.23 -0.64
N GLN A 8 52.12 0.33 -1.47
CA GLN A 8 52.74 -0.86 -2.08
C GLN A 8 52.57 -2.23 -1.39
N HIS A 9 51.78 -3.10 -2.04
CA HIS A 9 52.34 -4.33 -2.61
C HIS A 9 51.81 -4.55 -4.05
N PRO A 10 52.65 -5.02 -5.00
CA PRO A 10 52.33 -5.02 -6.43
C PRO A 10 51.93 -6.42 -6.92
N GLY A 11 50.67 -6.58 -7.32
CA GLY A 11 50.21 -7.72 -8.11
C GLY A 11 50.42 -7.45 -9.60
N ARG A 12 51.35 -8.17 -10.22
CA ARG A 12 51.68 -8.08 -11.66
C ARG A 12 50.47 -8.30 -12.55
N CYS A 13 50.02 -7.25 -13.24
CA CYS A 13 49.10 -7.36 -14.36
C CYS A 13 49.90 -7.68 -15.63
N ARG A 14 49.90 -8.94 -16.08
CA ARG A 14 50.41 -9.30 -17.41
C ARG A 14 49.39 -8.83 -18.45
N ARG A 15 49.81 -7.90 -19.31
CA ARG A 15 49.08 -7.50 -20.52
C ARG A 15 48.98 -8.71 -21.45
N GLY A 16 47.78 -9.25 -21.60
CA GLY A 16 47.38 -10.14 -22.70
C GLY A 16 45.99 -9.71 -23.14
N LEU A 17 45.84 -9.40 -24.44
CA LEU A 17 44.54 -9.10 -25.04
C LEU A 17 43.63 -10.33 -24.90
N ALA A 18 42.68 -10.27 -23.98
CA ALA A 18 41.54 -11.17 -23.94
C ALA A 18 40.29 -10.38 -24.34
N THR A 19 39.67 -10.84 -25.41
CA THR A 19 38.39 -10.37 -25.94
C THR A 19 37.30 -10.48 -24.88
N VAL A 20 36.37 -9.52 -24.89
CA VAL A 20 35.18 -9.45 -24.05
C VAL A 20 34.23 -10.60 -24.42
N SER A 21 34.53 -11.82 -23.95
CA SER A 21 33.68 -12.99 -24.23
C SER A 21 33.70 -14.06 -23.13
N GLN A 22 34.36 -13.83 -21.99
CA GLN A 22 34.43 -14.81 -20.91
C GLN A 22 34.26 -14.21 -19.51
N CYS A 23 33.26 -13.33 -19.33
CA CYS A 23 32.70 -13.08 -18.01
C CYS A 23 31.43 -13.94 -17.88
N GLY A 24 31.63 -15.24 -17.71
CA GLY A 24 30.56 -16.21 -17.46
C GLY A 24 29.99 -16.02 -16.05
N SER A 25 28.78 -15.49 -16.01
CA SER A 25 27.64 -15.92 -15.19
C SER A 25 27.94 -16.66 -13.87
N GLN A 26 28.41 -15.97 -12.84
CA GLN A 26 28.12 -16.34 -11.44
C GLN A 26 28.05 -15.07 -10.56
N ALA A 27 26.93 -14.36 -10.68
CA ALA A 27 26.46 -13.44 -9.66
C ALA A 27 24.95 -13.63 -9.57
N GLY A 28 24.52 -14.61 -8.76
CA GLY A 28 23.13 -14.83 -8.40
C GLY A 28 22.65 -13.77 -7.42
N GLY A 29 22.72 -12.50 -7.82
CA GLY A 29 22.21 -11.36 -7.08
C GLY A 29 21.02 -10.77 -7.83
N GLU A 30 19.84 -10.88 -7.22
CA GLU A 30 18.76 -9.88 -7.24
C GLU A 30 18.79 -8.90 -8.42
N ARG A 31 18.35 -9.34 -9.61
CA ARG A 31 17.98 -8.40 -10.66
C ARG A 31 16.48 -8.45 -10.80
N MET A 32 15.84 -7.33 -10.46
CA MET A 32 14.46 -7.05 -10.83
C MET A 32 14.30 -7.28 -12.34
N ASN A 33 13.21 -7.95 -12.73
CA ASN A 33 12.94 -8.25 -14.14
C ASN A 33 12.89 -6.96 -14.98
N PRO A 34 13.40 -6.97 -16.22
CA PRO A 34 13.22 -5.85 -17.13
C PRO A 34 11.74 -5.57 -17.38
N PHE A 35 11.37 -4.30 -17.38
CA PHE A 35 10.00 -3.85 -17.68
C PHE A 35 10.04 -2.66 -18.63
N THR A 36 8.97 -2.50 -19.39
CA THR A 36 8.71 -1.28 -20.16
C THR A 36 7.96 -0.25 -19.30
N TYR A 37 7.97 1.01 -19.71
CA TYR A 37 7.47 2.10 -18.87
C TYR A 37 6.76 3.16 -19.71
N SER A 38 5.59 3.61 -19.25
CA SER A 38 4.78 4.66 -19.89
C SER A 38 4.39 5.77 -18.92
N LYS A 39 4.18 6.97 -19.46
CA LYS A 39 3.62 8.14 -18.76
C LYS A 39 2.42 8.68 -19.54
N PRO A 40 1.20 8.17 -19.27
CA PRO A 40 -0.01 8.66 -19.90
C PRO A 40 -0.31 10.11 -19.50
N THR A 41 -1.03 10.82 -20.38
CA THR A 41 -1.41 12.22 -20.19
C THR A 41 -2.67 12.43 -19.37
N ASP A 42 -3.51 11.39 -19.29
CA ASP A 42 -4.80 11.41 -18.62
C ASP A 42 -5.19 10.00 -18.12
N VAL A 43 -6.28 9.93 -17.36
CA VAL A 43 -6.77 8.69 -16.73
C VAL A 43 -7.19 7.68 -17.80
N SER A 44 -7.88 8.09 -18.85
CA SER A 44 -8.36 7.19 -19.91
C SER A 44 -7.17 6.55 -20.64
N ALA A 45 -6.14 7.33 -20.97
CA ALA A 45 -4.90 6.82 -21.53
C ALA A 45 -4.21 5.81 -20.61
N ALA A 46 -4.19 6.07 -19.30
CA ALA A 46 -3.63 5.13 -18.31
C ALA A 46 -4.41 3.81 -18.26
N VAL A 47 -5.74 3.90 -18.17
CA VAL A 47 -6.66 2.76 -18.17
C VAL A 47 -6.56 1.95 -19.46
N ASN A 48 -6.40 2.60 -20.61
CA ASN A 48 -6.27 1.90 -21.89
C ASN A 48 -4.98 1.07 -21.97
N LEU A 49 -3.91 1.50 -21.31
CA LEU A 49 -2.64 0.77 -21.23
C LEU A 49 -2.66 -0.40 -20.24
N SER A 50 -3.68 -0.51 -19.39
CA SER A 50 -3.77 -1.56 -18.37
C SER A 50 -3.97 -2.97 -18.95
N GLY A 51 -3.66 -3.98 -18.15
CA GLY A 51 -3.80 -5.39 -18.51
C GLY A 51 -3.11 -6.30 -17.49
N PRO A 52 -3.24 -7.64 -17.65
CA PRO A 52 -2.84 -8.61 -16.62
C PRO A 52 -1.37 -8.49 -16.16
N ALA A 53 -0.47 -8.20 -17.12
CA ALA A 53 0.97 -8.06 -16.90
C ALA A 53 1.44 -6.63 -16.56
N THR A 54 0.51 -5.68 -16.41
CA THR A 54 0.82 -4.26 -16.16
C THR A 54 0.56 -3.89 -14.72
N ARG A 55 1.26 -2.88 -14.20
CA ARG A 55 0.92 -2.26 -12.91
C ARG A 55 1.02 -0.74 -12.99
N PHE A 56 0.04 -0.07 -12.40
CA PHE A 56 0.14 1.36 -12.13
C PHE A 56 1.19 1.60 -11.05
N ILE A 57 2.01 2.63 -11.23
CA ILE A 57 2.99 3.08 -10.23
C ILE A 57 2.74 4.53 -9.85
N ALA A 58 2.55 4.75 -8.55
CA ALA A 58 2.49 6.08 -7.93
C ALA A 58 3.80 6.33 -7.16
N GLY A 59 3.73 6.38 -5.82
CA GLY A 59 4.90 6.57 -4.96
C GLY A 59 5.96 5.46 -4.97
N GLY A 60 5.62 4.28 -5.51
CA GLY A 60 6.51 3.12 -5.58
C GLY A 60 6.89 2.47 -4.23
N THR A 61 6.43 3.00 -3.09
CA THR A 61 6.85 2.60 -1.74
C THR A 61 6.47 1.18 -1.33
N ASN A 62 5.53 0.54 -2.03
CA ASN A 62 5.25 -0.89 -1.89
C ASN A 62 5.49 -1.68 -3.18
N LEU A 63 5.12 -1.14 -4.35
CA LEU A 63 5.30 -1.88 -5.60
C LEU A 63 6.79 -2.15 -5.92
N LEU A 64 7.68 -1.15 -5.79
CA LEU A 64 9.09 -1.35 -6.08
C LEU A 64 9.79 -2.26 -5.07
N ASP A 65 9.30 -2.28 -3.83
CA ASP A 65 9.73 -3.22 -2.79
C ASP A 65 9.40 -4.67 -3.24
N LEU A 66 8.13 -4.94 -3.56
CA LEU A 66 7.70 -6.25 -4.06
C LEU A 66 8.39 -6.68 -5.35
N MET A 67 8.76 -5.73 -6.22
CA MET A 67 9.51 -6.03 -7.44
C MET A 67 10.96 -6.43 -7.17
N LYS A 68 11.61 -5.86 -6.15
CA LYS A 68 12.98 -6.24 -5.76
C LYS A 68 13.02 -7.63 -5.16
N GLU A 69 11.98 -7.97 -4.40
CA GLU A 69 11.78 -9.28 -3.78
C GLU A 69 11.24 -10.34 -4.77
N ASN A 70 11.08 -9.99 -6.05
CA ASN A 70 10.48 -10.85 -7.10
C ASN A 70 9.07 -11.37 -6.78
N VAL A 71 8.36 -10.72 -5.85
CA VAL A 71 6.96 -11.03 -5.52
C VAL A 71 6.02 -10.45 -6.59
N ALA A 72 6.37 -9.28 -7.15
CA ALA A 72 5.65 -8.66 -8.25
C ALA A 72 6.57 -8.54 -9.48
N THR A 73 6.17 -9.11 -10.61
CA THR A 73 6.98 -9.14 -11.82
C THR A 73 6.22 -8.59 -13.04
N PRO A 74 5.75 -7.32 -13.01
CA PRO A 74 5.06 -6.75 -14.14
C PRO A 74 5.99 -6.57 -15.34
N GLU A 75 5.47 -6.76 -16.55
CA GLU A 75 6.20 -6.53 -17.80
C GLU A 75 6.16 -5.04 -18.22
N HIS A 76 5.17 -4.30 -17.69
CA HIS A 76 4.97 -2.88 -17.98
C HIS A 76 4.53 -2.10 -16.73
N LEU A 77 5.18 -0.95 -16.49
CA LEU A 77 4.76 0.02 -15.48
C LEU A 77 4.13 1.25 -16.12
N ILE A 78 2.97 1.63 -15.60
CA ILE A 78 2.23 2.83 -16.03
C ILE A 78 2.38 3.87 -14.91
N ASP A 79 3.24 4.86 -15.10
CA ASP A 79 3.44 5.92 -14.11
C ASP A 79 2.32 6.95 -14.18
N ILE A 80 1.52 6.97 -13.12
CA ILE A 80 0.37 7.86 -12.98
C ILE A 80 0.70 9.16 -12.24
N THR A 81 1.92 9.37 -11.76
CA THR A 81 2.30 10.52 -10.92
C THR A 81 2.08 11.89 -11.54
N GLY A 82 2.00 11.95 -12.88
CA GLY A 82 1.71 13.15 -13.67
C GLY A 82 0.22 13.43 -13.89
N LEU A 83 -0.68 12.54 -13.49
CA LEU A 83 -2.13 12.74 -13.65
C LEU A 83 -2.68 13.76 -12.64
N PRO A 84 -3.73 14.52 -12.99
CA PRO A 84 -4.31 15.54 -12.13
C PRO A 84 -5.24 14.95 -11.06
N LEU A 85 -4.71 14.07 -10.19
CA LEU A 85 -5.44 13.37 -9.13
C LEU A 85 -4.93 13.75 -7.74
N ARG A 86 -4.54 15.02 -7.54
CA ARG A 86 -3.85 15.51 -6.33
C ARG A 86 -4.67 16.50 -5.50
N ASP A 87 -5.91 16.74 -5.90
CA ASP A 87 -6.76 17.72 -5.23
C ASP A 87 -7.52 17.09 -4.05
N VAL A 88 -7.78 17.92 -3.05
CA VAL A 88 -8.76 17.64 -1.98
C VAL A 88 -9.82 18.72 -2.07
N SER A 89 -11.06 18.36 -2.34
CA SER A 89 -12.16 19.30 -2.59
C SER A 89 -13.43 18.91 -1.86
N GLU A 90 -14.32 19.88 -1.61
CA GLU A 90 -15.63 19.60 -1.02
C GLU A 90 -16.57 18.99 -2.05
N THR A 91 -17.39 18.03 -1.60
CA THR A 91 -18.42 17.42 -2.44
C THR A 91 -19.78 18.10 -2.24
N ALA A 92 -20.67 17.95 -3.22
CA ALA A 92 -22.05 18.45 -3.11
C ALA A 92 -22.85 17.79 -1.97
N SER A 93 -22.48 16.58 -1.55
CA SER A 93 -23.02 15.87 -0.39
C SER A 93 -22.52 16.44 0.94
N GLY A 94 -21.68 17.48 0.92
CA GLY A 94 -21.11 18.10 2.12
C GLY A 94 -19.91 17.34 2.68
N GLY A 95 -19.35 16.36 1.94
CA GLY A 95 -18.16 15.59 2.29
C GLY A 95 -16.86 16.17 1.72
N LEU A 96 -15.86 15.30 1.51
CA LEU A 96 -14.62 15.63 0.80
C LEU A 96 -14.28 14.57 -0.25
N MET A 97 -13.80 15.01 -1.41
CA MET A 97 -13.19 14.17 -2.43
C MET A 97 -11.66 14.29 -2.31
N ILE A 98 -10.97 13.17 -2.13
CA ILE A 98 -9.51 13.07 -2.00
C ILE A 98 -8.95 12.38 -3.23
N GLY A 99 -8.19 13.09 -4.05
CA GLY A 99 -7.53 12.51 -5.22
C GLY A 99 -6.58 11.35 -4.87
N ALA A 100 -6.53 10.33 -5.74
CA ALA A 100 -5.73 9.12 -5.50
C ALA A 100 -4.22 9.37 -5.39
N LEU A 101 -3.71 10.49 -5.90
CA LEU A 101 -2.30 10.89 -5.89
C LEU A 101 -1.95 11.93 -4.84
N VAL A 102 -2.89 12.35 -4.00
CA VAL A 102 -2.57 13.12 -2.79
C VAL A 102 -1.56 12.28 -1.99
N SER A 103 -0.43 12.88 -1.60
CA SER A 103 0.55 12.15 -0.80
C SER A 103 0.01 11.91 0.60
N ASN A 104 0.45 10.85 1.28
CA ASN A 104 0.04 10.59 2.65
C ASN A 104 0.40 11.76 3.59
N ALA A 105 1.54 12.40 3.35
CA ALA A 105 1.94 13.58 4.12
C ALA A 105 0.98 14.76 3.87
N ASP A 106 0.73 15.10 2.60
CA ASP A 106 -0.17 16.22 2.26
C ASP A 106 -1.59 15.94 2.77
N LEU A 107 -2.07 14.70 2.66
CA LEU A 107 -3.38 14.31 3.17
C LEU A 107 -3.49 14.54 4.68
N ALA A 108 -2.50 14.08 5.44
CA ALA A 108 -2.53 14.15 6.89
C ALA A 108 -2.47 15.59 7.43
N TYR A 109 -1.78 16.47 6.71
CA TYR A 109 -1.63 17.90 7.06
C TYR A 109 -2.55 18.82 6.24
N HIS A 110 -3.48 18.27 5.47
CA HIS A 110 -4.39 19.09 4.68
C HIS A 110 -5.35 19.84 5.61
N PRO A 111 -5.53 21.17 5.49
CA PRO A 111 -6.35 21.94 6.43
C PRO A 111 -7.79 21.43 6.59
N LEU A 112 -8.43 21.02 5.49
CA LEU A 112 -9.78 20.43 5.55
C LEU A 112 -9.79 19.07 6.27
N ILE A 113 -8.72 18.27 6.17
CA ILE A 113 -8.65 16.96 6.82
C ILE A 113 -8.40 17.12 8.31
N GLU A 114 -7.49 18.00 8.72
CA GLU A 114 -7.26 18.29 10.14
C GLU A 114 -8.51 18.88 10.81
N ALA A 115 -9.20 19.78 10.12
CA ALA A 115 -10.39 20.43 10.66
C ALA A 115 -11.62 19.52 10.71
N ARG A 116 -11.82 18.66 9.69
CA ARG A 116 -13.07 17.91 9.51
C ARG A 116 -12.95 16.41 9.74
N TYR A 117 -11.77 15.81 9.53
CA TYR A 117 -11.55 14.35 9.65
C TYR A 117 -10.26 14.03 10.42
N PRO A 118 -10.08 14.54 11.66
CA PRO A 118 -8.86 14.34 12.44
C PRO A 118 -8.54 12.85 12.70
N LEU A 119 -9.53 11.95 12.68
CA LEU A 119 -9.31 10.51 12.78
C LEU A 119 -8.40 9.99 11.66
N LEU A 120 -8.64 10.44 10.42
CA LEU A 120 -7.85 10.06 9.25
C LEU A 120 -6.42 10.58 9.35
N SER A 121 -6.24 11.85 9.73
CA SER A 121 -4.91 12.44 9.96
C SER A 121 -4.10 11.63 11.00
N LYS A 122 -4.70 11.34 12.16
CA LYS A 122 -4.07 10.54 13.22
C LYS A 122 -3.63 9.16 12.73
N ALA A 123 -4.48 8.47 11.96
CA ALA A 123 -4.16 7.15 11.42
C ALA A 123 -2.99 7.20 10.43
N VAL A 124 -2.97 8.18 9.52
CA VAL A 124 -1.90 8.34 8.54
C VAL A 124 -0.56 8.65 9.23
N LEU A 125 -0.56 9.53 10.24
CA LEU A 125 0.66 9.90 10.97
C LEU A 125 1.22 8.76 11.85
N ALA A 126 0.37 7.83 12.28
CA ALA A 126 0.79 6.64 13.03
C ALA A 126 1.54 5.60 12.17
N GLY A 127 1.40 5.68 10.85
CA GLY A 127 1.98 4.75 9.87
C GLY A 127 3.31 5.22 9.26
N ALA A 128 4.22 4.26 9.02
CA ALA A 128 5.47 4.46 8.29
C ALA A 128 6.41 5.58 8.83
N SER A 129 7.33 6.05 8.00
CA SER A 129 8.22 7.18 8.26
C SER A 129 7.77 8.43 7.46
N PRO A 130 8.23 9.64 7.83
CA PRO A 130 7.95 10.85 7.04
C PRO A 130 8.33 10.71 5.56
N GLN A 131 9.48 10.14 5.25
CA GLN A 131 9.96 9.95 3.88
C GLN A 131 9.03 9.04 3.07
N LEU A 132 8.57 7.94 3.69
CA LEU A 132 7.60 7.05 3.06
C LEU A 132 6.25 7.75 2.89
N ARG A 133 5.82 8.58 3.84
CA ARG A 133 4.56 9.35 3.71
C ARG A 133 4.62 10.43 2.64
N ASN A 134 5.78 11.04 2.42
CA ASN A 134 5.96 12.02 1.33
C ASN A 134 5.84 11.38 -0.05
N MET A 135 6.19 10.09 -0.17
CA MET A 135 6.13 9.36 -1.44
C MET A 135 4.83 8.59 -1.63
N ALA A 136 4.32 7.95 -0.57
CA ALA A 136 3.08 7.18 -0.61
C ALA A 136 1.91 8.07 -1.02
N SER A 137 1.00 7.51 -1.81
CA SER A 137 -0.21 8.19 -2.28
C SER A 137 -1.44 7.53 -1.66
N THR A 138 -2.57 8.25 -1.60
CA THR A 138 -3.85 7.73 -1.12
C THR A 138 -4.20 6.39 -1.80
N GLY A 139 -4.28 6.35 -3.14
CA GLY A 139 -4.62 5.14 -3.88
C GLY A 139 -3.59 4.02 -3.69
N GLY A 140 -2.29 4.35 -3.67
CA GLY A 140 -1.24 3.37 -3.40
C GLY A 140 -1.26 2.81 -1.98
N ASN A 141 -1.76 3.56 -1.00
CA ASN A 141 -1.87 3.11 0.39
C ASN A 141 -2.98 2.07 0.55
N LEU A 142 -4.12 2.27 -0.13
CA LEU A 142 -5.24 1.32 -0.18
C LEU A 142 -4.83 -0.03 -0.78
N LEU A 143 -3.87 -0.02 -1.70
CA LEU A 143 -3.40 -1.18 -2.46
C LEU A 143 -2.11 -1.81 -1.94
N GLN A 144 -1.63 -1.38 -0.76
CA GLN A 144 -0.42 -1.99 -0.21
C GLN A 144 -0.66 -3.44 0.19
N ARG A 145 0.31 -4.32 -0.09
CA ARG A 145 0.18 -5.76 0.21
C ARG A 145 0.62 -6.09 1.62
N THR A 146 0.19 -7.28 2.07
CA THR A 146 0.50 -7.84 3.40
C THR A 146 1.99 -7.90 3.71
N ARG A 147 2.33 -7.94 5.00
CA ARG A 147 3.70 -8.07 5.53
C ARG A 147 4.01 -9.47 6.05
N CYS A 148 3.21 -10.46 5.67
CA CYS A 148 3.46 -11.88 5.94
C CYS A 148 4.87 -12.28 5.47
N TYR A 149 5.65 -12.88 6.37
CA TYR A 149 7.04 -13.29 6.09
C TYR A 149 7.11 -14.27 4.91
N TYR A 150 6.18 -15.24 4.88
CA TYR A 150 6.09 -16.27 3.84
C TYR A 150 5.62 -15.73 2.49
N PHE A 151 4.91 -14.60 2.48
CA PHE A 151 4.50 -13.94 1.25
C PHE A 151 5.70 -13.27 0.57
N TYR A 152 6.58 -12.65 1.36
CA TYR A 152 7.80 -11.98 0.89
C TYR A 152 8.89 -12.96 0.47
N ASP A 153 9.07 -14.06 1.19
CA ASP A 153 10.01 -15.11 0.79
C ASP A 153 9.43 -15.92 -0.40
N THR A 154 10.02 -15.74 -1.58
CA THR A 154 9.58 -16.43 -2.80
C THR A 154 9.96 -17.90 -2.84
N GLY A 155 10.83 -18.37 -1.94
CA GLY A 155 11.27 -19.76 -1.84
C GLY A 155 10.33 -20.67 -1.03
N VAL A 156 9.33 -20.11 -0.35
CA VAL A 156 8.39 -20.87 0.49
C VAL A 156 6.96 -20.83 -0.06
N PRO A 157 6.12 -21.86 0.19
CA PRO A 157 4.76 -21.88 -0.36
C PRO A 157 3.88 -20.73 0.14
N CYS A 158 3.02 -20.19 -0.73
CA CYS A 158 2.10 -19.11 -0.39
C CYS A 158 0.93 -19.03 -1.40
N ASN A 159 -0.28 -19.45 -0.99
CA ASN A 159 -1.50 -19.37 -1.80
C ASN A 159 -1.79 -17.95 -2.35
N LYS A 160 -1.40 -16.89 -1.64
CA LYS A 160 -1.59 -15.49 -2.08
C LYS A 160 -0.65 -15.08 -3.23
N ARG A 161 0.43 -15.85 -3.47
CA ARG A 161 1.36 -15.66 -4.60
C ARG A 161 1.12 -16.69 -5.69
N GLU A 162 0.97 -17.96 -5.29
CA GLU A 162 0.74 -19.10 -6.18
C GLU A 162 -0.41 -19.95 -5.61
N PRO A 163 -1.64 -19.85 -6.17
CA PRO A 163 -2.80 -20.59 -5.68
C PRO A 163 -2.55 -22.10 -5.61
N GLY A 164 -2.91 -22.72 -4.48
CA GLY A 164 -2.75 -24.16 -4.24
C GLY A 164 -1.38 -24.57 -3.69
N SER A 165 -0.41 -23.66 -3.58
CA SER A 165 0.90 -23.97 -2.99
C SER A 165 0.86 -24.20 -1.48
N GLY A 166 -0.13 -23.63 -0.78
CA GLY A 166 -0.35 -23.79 0.66
C GLY A 166 -0.12 -22.51 1.48
N CYS A 167 -0.40 -22.58 2.78
CA CYS A 167 -0.26 -21.46 3.72
C CYS A 167 0.53 -21.89 4.98
N PRO A 168 1.87 -21.89 4.95
CA PRO A 168 2.69 -22.25 6.11
C PRO A 168 2.52 -21.30 7.30
N ALA A 169 2.02 -20.07 7.06
CA ALA A 169 1.71 -19.11 8.10
C ALA A 169 0.58 -19.57 9.06
N ARG A 170 -0.18 -20.62 8.74
CA ARG A 170 -1.23 -21.13 9.64
C ARG A 170 -0.63 -21.80 10.88
N GLU A 171 0.35 -22.64 10.67
CA GLU A 171 0.98 -23.48 11.71
C GLU A 171 2.40 -23.02 12.07
N GLY A 172 2.98 -22.11 11.27
CA GLY A 172 4.32 -21.56 11.47
C GLY A 172 4.34 -20.26 12.28
N LEU A 173 5.21 -19.33 11.84
CA LEU A 173 5.41 -18.02 12.48
C LEU A 173 4.22 -17.10 12.20
N ASN A 174 3.21 -17.19 13.06
CA ASN A 174 1.91 -16.57 12.84
C ASN A 174 1.60 -15.37 13.74
N ARG A 175 2.57 -14.87 14.52
CA ARG A 175 2.38 -13.77 15.50
C ARG A 175 1.71 -12.50 14.94
N ILE A 176 2.00 -12.14 13.69
CA ILE A 176 1.48 -10.92 13.03
C ILE A 176 0.29 -11.16 12.11
N HIS A 177 -0.28 -12.37 12.15
CA HIS A 177 -1.33 -12.82 11.24
C HIS A 177 -2.73 -12.65 11.84
N ALA A 178 -3.72 -12.75 10.96
CA ALA A 178 -5.10 -12.43 11.25
C ALA A 178 -5.69 -13.39 12.28
N ILE A 179 -6.51 -12.83 13.17
CA ILE A 179 -7.34 -13.56 14.14
C ILE A 179 -8.83 -13.50 13.77
N LEU A 180 -9.19 -12.65 12.79
CA LEU A 180 -10.54 -12.49 12.25
C LEU A 180 -10.47 -12.57 10.72
N GLY A 181 -11.53 -13.09 10.08
CA GLY A 181 -11.66 -13.06 8.62
C GLY A 181 -10.68 -13.94 7.83
N ALA A 182 -9.79 -14.68 8.49
CA ALA A 182 -8.89 -15.62 7.85
C ALA A 182 -9.64 -16.82 7.23
N SER A 183 -8.98 -17.51 6.29
CA SER A 183 -9.46 -18.76 5.70
C SER A 183 -8.42 -19.87 5.83
N ASP A 184 -8.82 -21.08 5.41
CA ASP A 184 -7.89 -22.20 5.30
C ASP A 184 -6.73 -21.93 4.32
N ASP A 185 -6.93 -21.01 3.37
CA ASP A 185 -5.95 -20.69 2.35
C ASP A 185 -5.06 -19.50 2.68
N CYS A 186 -5.47 -18.61 3.60
CA CYS A 186 -4.65 -17.46 3.99
C CYS A 186 -5.06 -16.84 5.33
N VAL A 187 -4.04 -16.51 6.14
CA VAL A 187 -4.17 -15.80 7.42
C VAL A 187 -3.50 -14.42 7.39
N ALA A 188 -3.24 -13.86 6.22
CA ALA A 188 -2.54 -12.58 6.09
C ALA A 188 -3.43 -11.39 6.49
N THR A 189 -2.85 -10.40 7.18
CA THR A 189 -3.52 -9.14 7.53
C THR A 189 -3.31 -8.05 6.49
N HIS A 190 -4.25 -7.09 6.43
CA HIS A 190 -4.03 -5.84 5.69
C HIS A 190 -3.29 -4.81 6.59
N PRO A 191 -2.13 -4.27 6.16
CA PRO A 191 -1.24 -3.56 7.08
C PRO A 191 -1.50 -2.04 7.18
N SER A 192 -2.48 -1.51 6.43
CA SER A 192 -2.70 -0.06 6.37
C SER A 192 -3.42 0.50 7.58
N ASP A 193 -2.81 1.48 8.25
CA ASP A 193 -3.47 2.32 9.25
C ASP A 193 -4.55 3.23 8.62
N MET A 194 -4.30 3.76 7.42
CA MET A 194 -5.24 4.66 6.72
C MET A 194 -6.55 3.94 6.41
N CYS A 195 -6.49 2.68 5.95
CA CYS A 195 -7.68 1.91 5.62
C CYS A 195 -8.58 1.69 6.84
N VAL A 196 -8.01 1.55 8.04
CA VAL A 196 -8.81 1.40 9.27
C VAL A 196 -9.64 2.66 9.54
N ALA A 197 -9.03 3.85 9.38
CA ALA A 197 -9.77 5.11 9.53
C ALA A 197 -10.81 5.30 8.42
N LEU A 198 -10.48 4.97 7.17
CA LEU A 198 -11.42 5.06 6.05
C LEU A 198 -12.61 4.10 6.19
N ALA A 199 -12.40 2.90 6.74
CA ALA A 199 -13.47 1.97 7.07
C ALA A 199 -14.38 2.53 8.18
N ALA A 200 -13.81 3.07 9.25
CA ALA A 200 -14.59 3.70 10.32
C ALA A 200 -15.37 4.93 9.84
N LEU A 201 -14.84 5.65 8.86
CA LEU A 201 -15.48 6.83 8.26
C LEU A 201 -16.44 6.48 7.11
N GLU A 202 -16.66 5.19 6.80
CA GLU A 202 -17.50 4.75 5.68
C GLU A 202 -17.18 5.48 4.37
N ALA A 203 -15.89 5.52 4.04
CA ALA A 203 -15.44 6.14 2.80
C ALA A 203 -16.01 5.41 1.56
N VAL A 204 -15.94 6.06 0.41
CA VAL A 204 -16.29 5.49 -0.88
C VAL A 204 -15.09 5.60 -1.82
N VAL A 205 -14.70 4.49 -2.46
CA VAL A 205 -13.61 4.46 -3.43
C VAL A 205 -14.16 4.73 -4.82
N HIS A 206 -13.64 5.75 -5.48
CA HIS A 206 -13.98 6.09 -6.86
C HIS A 206 -12.94 5.50 -7.80
N VAL A 207 -13.41 4.75 -8.80
CA VAL A 207 -12.54 4.05 -9.76
C VAL A 207 -12.97 4.35 -11.19
N GLU A 208 -12.02 4.32 -12.11
CA GLU A 208 -12.24 4.43 -13.56
C GLU A 208 -11.59 3.23 -14.24
N GLY A 209 -12.38 2.47 -14.99
CA GLY A 209 -11.92 1.39 -15.87
C GLY A 209 -12.39 1.60 -17.31
N ARG A 210 -12.15 0.64 -18.20
CA ARG A 210 -12.54 0.79 -19.62
C ARG A 210 -14.06 0.84 -19.81
N ALA A 211 -14.80 0.23 -18.88
CA ALA A 211 -16.25 0.28 -18.83
C ALA A 211 -16.80 1.61 -18.28
N GLY A 212 -15.92 2.54 -17.88
CA GLY A 212 -16.27 3.83 -17.30
C GLY A 212 -16.03 3.89 -15.80
N ARG A 213 -16.67 4.87 -15.15
CA ARG A 213 -16.53 5.13 -13.71
C ARG A 213 -17.53 4.35 -12.89
N ARG A 214 -17.09 3.91 -11.71
CA ARG A 214 -17.98 3.38 -10.66
C ARG A 214 -17.45 3.73 -9.28
N THR A 215 -18.29 3.50 -8.29
CA THR A 215 -17.95 3.62 -6.88
C THR A 215 -17.95 2.24 -6.22
N ILE A 216 -17.20 2.12 -5.13
CA ILE A 216 -17.13 0.92 -4.29
C ILE A 216 -17.15 1.41 -2.84
N GLU A 217 -18.13 0.96 -2.06
CA GLU A 217 -18.17 1.21 -0.62
C GLU A 217 -16.90 0.66 0.03
N PHE A 218 -16.29 1.40 0.97
CA PHE A 218 -15.00 0.98 1.53
C PHE A 218 -15.09 -0.37 2.25
N ALA A 219 -16.25 -0.69 2.85
CA ALA A 219 -16.53 -1.98 3.47
C ALA A 219 -16.47 -3.16 2.48
N ASP A 220 -16.74 -2.90 1.20
CA ASP A 220 -16.73 -3.90 0.13
C ASP A 220 -15.44 -3.87 -0.71
N PHE A 221 -14.56 -2.89 -0.50
CA PHE A 221 -13.38 -2.69 -1.35
C PHE A 221 -12.35 -3.82 -1.16
N HIS A 222 -11.95 -4.09 0.08
CA HIS A 222 -11.03 -5.19 0.42
C HIS A 222 -11.79 -6.50 0.55
N ARG A 223 -11.17 -7.60 0.13
CA ARG A 223 -11.80 -8.92 0.14
C ARG A 223 -11.29 -9.76 1.30
N LEU A 224 -12.19 -10.54 1.91
CA LEU A 224 -11.77 -11.70 2.68
C LEU A 224 -11.03 -12.69 1.76
N PRO A 225 -9.99 -13.39 2.26
CA PRO A 225 -9.17 -14.27 1.43
C PRO A 225 -9.99 -15.39 0.76
N GLY A 226 -10.94 -15.99 1.48
CA GLY A 226 -11.75 -17.10 0.97
C GLY A 226 -10.89 -18.19 0.34
N ASP A 227 -11.28 -18.60 -0.86
CA ASP A 227 -10.58 -19.54 -1.75
C ASP A 227 -9.69 -18.85 -2.82
N ALA A 228 -9.61 -17.52 -2.79
CA ALA A 228 -8.90 -16.72 -3.78
C ALA A 228 -7.99 -15.65 -3.15
N PRO A 229 -7.07 -16.03 -2.23
CA PRO A 229 -6.27 -15.08 -1.46
C PRO A 229 -5.31 -14.26 -2.32
N GLN A 230 -5.02 -14.65 -3.56
CA GLN A 230 -4.24 -13.87 -4.51
C GLN A 230 -4.91 -12.54 -4.92
N ARG A 231 -6.21 -12.37 -4.65
CA ARG A 231 -6.96 -11.15 -4.92
C ARG A 231 -7.29 -10.40 -3.62
N ASP A 232 -6.61 -9.29 -3.40
CA ASP A 232 -6.73 -8.51 -2.15
C ASP A 232 -7.96 -7.57 -2.11
N ASN A 233 -8.53 -7.22 -3.27
CA ASN A 233 -9.61 -6.24 -3.41
C ASN A 233 -10.54 -6.53 -4.62
N GLN A 234 -11.59 -5.71 -4.78
CA GLN A 234 -12.61 -5.83 -5.84
C GLN A 234 -12.30 -5.07 -7.13
N LEU A 235 -11.08 -4.56 -7.31
CA LEU A 235 -10.70 -3.94 -8.59
C LEU A 235 -10.65 -4.99 -9.70
N ALA A 236 -11.12 -4.59 -10.88
CA ALA A 236 -10.81 -5.29 -12.12
C ALA A 236 -9.38 -4.94 -12.58
N ASP A 237 -8.81 -5.78 -13.45
CA ASP A 237 -7.43 -5.61 -13.94
C ASP A 237 -7.24 -4.30 -14.73
N ASP A 238 -8.34 -3.68 -15.20
CA ASP A 238 -8.35 -2.45 -15.97
C ASP A 238 -8.80 -1.21 -15.18
N GLU A 239 -8.93 -1.31 -13.85
CA GLU A 239 -9.41 -0.20 -13.02
C GLU A 239 -8.29 0.56 -12.31
N LEU A 240 -8.41 1.89 -12.34
CA LEU A 240 -7.58 2.82 -11.60
C LEU A 240 -8.43 3.52 -10.52
N ILE A 241 -7.95 3.53 -9.29
CA ILE A 241 -8.51 4.40 -8.23
C ILE A 241 -8.21 5.85 -8.63
N ILE A 242 -9.25 6.66 -8.77
CA ILE A 242 -9.13 8.08 -9.10
C ILE A 242 -9.28 8.96 -7.86
N ALA A 243 -10.08 8.55 -6.88
CA ALA A 243 -10.28 9.28 -5.64
C ALA A 243 -10.90 8.43 -4.52
N VAL A 244 -10.92 8.98 -3.31
CA VAL A 244 -11.65 8.49 -2.14
C VAL A 244 -12.56 9.60 -1.64
N GLU A 245 -13.85 9.33 -1.48
CA GLU A 245 -14.84 10.26 -0.94
C GLU A 245 -15.11 9.96 0.54
N LEU A 246 -15.16 11.02 1.35
CA LEU A 246 -15.55 10.98 2.76
C LEU A 246 -16.96 11.55 2.92
N PRO A 247 -17.81 11.02 3.82
CA PRO A 247 -19.15 11.53 4.06
C PRO A 247 -19.12 12.89 4.78
N ALA A 248 -20.25 13.59 4.86
CA ALA A 248 -20.35 14.87 5.56
C ALA A 248 -19.95 14.79 7.05
N GLN A 249 -20.27 13.67 7.71
CA GLN A 249 -19.97 13.45 9.13
C GLN A 249 -18.51 13.02 9.32
N GLY A 250 -17.74 13.82 10.04
CA GLY A 250 -16.30 13.61 10.23
C GLY A 250 -15.85 13.36 11.68
N PHE A 251 -16.79 13.36 12.64
CA PHE A 251 -16.55 13.04 14.06
C PHE A 251 -15.44 13.87 14.73
N VAL A 252 -15.40 15.18 14.45
CA VAL A 252 -14.33 16.09 14.87
C VAL A 252 -14.09 16.08 16.38
N SER A 253 -15.18 16.12 17.18
CA SER A 253 -15.09 16.29 18.64
C SER A 253 -14.64 15.03 19.39
N HIS A 254 -15.08 13.84 18.97
CA HIS A 254 -14.82 12.60 19.69
C HIS A 254 -14.29 11.52 18.75
N ASN A 255 -12.96 11.51 18.57
CA ASN A 255 -12.27 10.51 17.78
C ASN A 255 -10.88 10.18 18.34
N ALA A 256 -10.47 8.93 18.18
CA ALA A 256 -9.15 8.45 18.56
C ALA A 256 -8.66 7.39 17.58
N TYR A 257 -7.36 7.42 17.29
CA TYR A 257 -6.65 6.32 16.64
C TYR A 257 -5.57 5.82 17.60
N LEU A 258 -5.68 4.56 18.01
CA LEU A 258 -4.70 3.92 18.88
C LEU A 258 -4.01 2.80 18.11
N LYS A 259 -2.67 2.78 18.15
CA LYS A 259 -1.84 1.78 17.48
C LYS A 259 -0.87 1.14 18.47
N ILE A 260 -1.01 -0.16 18.67
CA ILE A 260 -0.11 -0.96 19.49
C ILE A 260 0.93 -1.62 18.59
N ARG A 261 2.20 -1.54 19.02
CA ARG A 261 3.36 -2.02 18.27
C ARG A 261 4.53 -2.27 19.22
N ASP A 262 5.43 -3.17 18.84
CA ASP A 262 6.59 -3.56 19.68
C ASP A 262 7.60 -2.43 19.91
N ARG A 263 7.69 -1.48 18.96
CA ARG A 263 8.58 -0.31 19.06
C ARG A 263 7.83 0.99 18.83
N ALA A 264 8.31 2.07 19.43
CA ALA A 264 7.60 3.34 19.52
C ALA A 264 7.22 3.99 18.17
N SER A 265 7.97 3.72 17.08
CA SER A 265 7.70 4.25 15.74
C SER A 265 8.24 3.33 14.64
N TYR A 266 7.85 3.60 13.39
CA TYR A 266 8.27 2.83 12.22
C TYR A 266 8.00 1.32 12.39
N ALA A 267 6.79 0.95 12.79
CA ALA A 267 6.34 -0.43 12.81
C ALA A 267 4.86 -0.49 12.43
N PHE A 268 4.47 -1.60 11.81
CA PHE A 268 3.07 -1.94 11.56
C PHE A 268 2.36 -2.21 12.89
N ALA A 269 1.03 -2.15 12.86
CA ALA A 269 0.22 -2.43 14.03
C ALA A 269 0.28 -3.93 14.36
N LEU A 270 0.43 -4.28 15.63
CA LEU A 270 -0.03 -5.58 16.12
C LEU A 270 -1.55 -5.56 16.20
N VAL A 271 -2.08 -4.50 16.81
CA VAL A 271 -3.50 -4.15 16.81
C VAL A 271 -3.60 -2.64 16.72
N SER A 272 -4.56 -2.14 15.96
CA SER A 272 -4.98 -0.74 16.03
C SER A 272 -6.50 -0.63 16.10
N VAL A 273 -6.97 0.50 16.62
CA VAL A 273 -8.39 0.84 16.71
C VAL A 273 -8.58 2.27 16.22
N ALA A 274 -9.42 2.44 15.20
CA ALA A 274 -10.02 3.71 14.87
C ALA A 274 -11.39 3.78 15.55
N ALA A 275 -11.60 4.81 16.37
CA ALA A 275 -12.85 5.04 17.08
C ALA A 275 -13.34 6.46 16.83
N ALA A 276 -14.62 6.61 16.52
CA ALA A 276 -15.32 7.87 16.32
C ALA A 276 -16.72 7.78 16.96
N ILE A 277 -17.15 8.83 17.63
CA ILE A 277 -18.42 8.85 18.37
C ILE A 277 -19.12 10.19 18.13
N GLU A 278 -20.43 10.14 17.90
CA GLU A 278 -21.30 11.30 17.96
C GLU A 278 -22.10 11.26 19.27
N LEU A 279 -22.03 12.35 20.04
CA LEU A 279 -22.72 12.49 21.32
C LEU A 279 -23.80 13.57 21.23
N ASP A 280 -24.93 13.29 21.87
CA ASP A 280 -25.98 14.26 22.20
C ASP A 280 -26.12 14.29 23.73
N GLY A 281 -25.41 15.22 24.37
CA GLY A 281 -25.20 15.21 25.81
C GLY A 281 -24.44 13.95 26.26
N GLU A 282 -25.07 13.14 27.11
CA GLU A 282 -24.51 11.86 27.60
C GLU A 282 -24.91 10.66 26.73
N VAL A 283 -25.70 10.87 25.67
CA VAL A 283 -26.21 9.79 24.80
C VAL A 283 -25.32 9.64 23.57
N ILE A 284 -24.86 8.40 23.32
CA ILE A 284 -24.20 8.04 22.06
C ILE A 284 -25.24 7.95 20.95
N ARG A 285 -25.14 8.82 19.95
CA ARG A 285 -26.00 8.84 18.76
C ARG A 285 -25.47 7.97 17.64
N ASP A 286 -24.16 8.00 17.44
CA ASP A 286 -23.46 7.16 16.47
C ASP A 286 -22.10 6.74 17.04
N VAL A 287 -21.66 5.54 16.69
CA VAL A 287 -20.37 4.97 17.07
C VAL A 287 -19.78 4.21 15.90
N ARG A 288 -18.55 4.57 15.56
CA ARG A 288 -17.76 3.96 14.50
C ARG A 288 -16.51 3.32 15.09
N LEU A 289 -16.35 2.03 14.86
CA LEU A 289 -15.19 1.25 15.31
C LEU A 289 -14.66 0.43 14.14
N ALA A 290 -13.36 0.56 13.87
CA ALA A 290 -12.64 -0.32 12.94
C ALA A 290 -11.31 -0.75 13.56
N LEU A 291 -10.89 -1.97 13.27
CA LEU A 291 -9.67 -2.57 13.82
C LEU A 291 -8.66 -2.85 12.72
N GLY A 292 -7.38 -2.63 13.02
CA GLY A 292 -6.25 -2.99 12.15
C GLY A 292 -5.34 -4.03 12.79
N GLY A 293 -4.57 -4.73 11.95
CA GLY A 293 -3.62 -5.76 12.39
C GLY A 293 -4.25 -7.10 12.82
N VAL A 294 -5.59 -7.21 12.75
CA VAL A 294 -6.33 -8.40 13.20
C VAL A 294 -7.06 -9.15 12.08
N ALA A 295 -7.17 -8.56 10.89
CA ALA A 295 -7.84 -9.08 9.71
C ALA A 295 -7.07 -8.72 8.43
#